data_AF-A0A0W0ZX04-F1
#
_entry.id   AF-A0A0W0ZX04-F1
#
_cell.length_a   1.000
_cell.length_b   1.000
_cell.length_c   1.000
_cell.angle_alpha   90.00
_cell.angle_beta   90.00
_cell.angle_gamma   90.00
#
_symmetry.space_group_name_H-M   'P 1'
#
loop_
_entity.id
_entity.type
_entity.pdbx_description
1 polymer ?
#
loop_
_entity_poly.entity_id
_entity_poly.type
_entity_poly.pdbx_seq_one_letter_code
_entity_poly.pdbx_strand_id
1 'polypeptide(L)'
;MRKLVLWGHSVDEYREMFDLSQEDMNSRILEYGCGPSAVNAQQFQEAHQAVSCDPLFVLDKDTLSSKAVMIFAQMADEVRREQDQFDFSRAGGLEQLLENRRNGMKKFFADYERGKTEGRYYGAADYHLPYPDFSFDFALSANYLFADLEEQTVKFHVNVIRELARVAKEVRIFPLNDIEGKTSEFLGPVLLELQKEGYGVEIREVEYHLHKSENAMLRVWAQKCDI
;
A
#
# COMPACT_ATOMS: atom_id res chain seq x y z
N MET A 1 -2.79 -17.53 8.37
CA MET A 1 -3.11 -16.65 7.24
C MET A 1 -3.44 -15.27 7.79
N ARG A 2 -2.56 -14.27 7.65
CA ARG A 2 -3.02 -12.88 7.77
C ARG A 2 -4.10 -12.66 6.72
N LYS A 3 -5.09 -11.88 7.09
CA LYS A 3 -6.14 -11.39 6.19
C LYS A 3 -5.64 -10.07 5.61
N LEU A 4 -6.12 -9.73 4.41
CA LEU A 4 -5.90 -8.44 3.78
C LEU A 4 -5.98 -7.30 4.81
N VAL A 5 -5.02 -6.38 4.78
CA VAL A 5 -5.00 -5.23 5.69
C VAL A 5 -5.90 -4.14 5.12
N LEU A 6 -7.16 -4.11 5.59
CA LEU A 6 -8.13 -3.09 5.20
C LEU A 6 -8.27 -2.07 6.33
N TRP A 7 -7.33 -1.12 6.36
CA TRP A 7 -7.04 -0.33 7.56
C TRP A 7 -7.13 1.19 7.36
N GLY A 8 -7.81 1.67 6.30
CA GLY A 8 -8.16 3.09 6.17
C GLY A 8 -6.98 4.06 6.31
N HIS A 9 -5.84 3.74 5.70
CA HIS A 9 -4.63 4.56 5.76
C HIS A 9 -4.88 6.00 5.30
N SER A 10 -4.17 6.95 5.89
CA SER A 10 -4.19 8.36 5.50
C SER A 10 -2.93 8.77 4.74
N VAL A 11 -2.99 9.94 4.09
CA VAL A 11 -1.83 10.60 3.45
C VAL A 11 -0.66 10.75 4.41
N ASP A 12 -0.90 11.16 5.66
CA ASP A 12 0.17 11.36 6.65
C ASP A 12 0.89 10.06 6.97
N GLU A 13 0.19 8.92 7.00
CA GLU A 13 0.83 7.63 7.23
C GLU A 13 1.63 7.17 6.03
N TYR A 14 1.12 7.36 4.82
CA TYR A 14 1.85 7.06 3.59
C TYR A 14 3.15 7.84 3.49
N ARG A 15 3.14 9.11 3.90
CA ARG A 15 4.35 9.92 3.93
C ARG A 15 5.46 9.29 4.74
N GLU A 16 5.14 8.66 5.85
CA GLU A 16 6.17 8.04 6.69
C GLU A 16 6.49 6.64 6.24
N MET A 17 5.47 5.81 5.93
CA MET A 17 5.64 4.46 5.41
C MET A 17 6.56 4.42 4.19
N PHE A 18 6.52 5.49 3.40
CA PHE A 18 7.25 5.59 2.15
C PHE A 18 8.32 6.67 2.14
N ASP A 19 8.64 7.36 3.24
CA ASP A 19 9.60 8.50 3.26
C ASP A 19 9.33 9.53 2.14
N LEU A 20 8.10 10.03 2.06
CA LEU A 20 7.67 11.04 1.11
C LEU A 20 7.53 12.40 1.81
N SER A 21 8.14 13.43 1.22
CA SER A 21 7.89 14.80 1.61
C SER A 21 6.45 15.22 1.26
N GLN A 22 6.02 16.38 1.76
CA GLN A 22 4.74 16.94 1.36
C GLN A 22 4.72 17.23 -0.16
N GLU A 23 5.85 17.64 -0.73
CA GLU A 23 5.95 17.92 -2.16
C GLU A 23 5.88 16.65 -3.00
N ASP A 24 6.50 15.56 -2.52
CA ASP A 24 6.41 14.26 -3.20
C ASP A 24 4.95 13.78 -3.29
N MET A 25 4.15 14.02 -2.25
CA MET A 25 2.72 13.72 -2.29
C MET A 25 1.96 14.48 -3.39
N ASN A 26 2.46 15.61 -3.87
CA ASN A 26 1.80 16.34 -4.96
C ASN A 26 2.05 15.70 -6.35
N SER A 27 2.92 14.69 -6.41
CA SER A 27 3.28 13.98 -7.65
C SER A 27 2.15 13.06 -8.12
N ARG A 28 2.33 12.45 -9.30
CA ARG A 28 1.38 11.45 -9.81
C ARG A 28 1.62 10.13 -9.09
N ILE A 29 0.65 9.71 -8.28
CA ILE A 29 0.76 8.52 -7.43
C ILE A 29 -0.16 7.42 -7.92
N LEU A 30 0.39 6.20 -7.99
CA LEU A 30 -0.38 4.97 -8.09
C LEU A 30 -0.32 4.22 -6.76
N GLU A 31 -1.46 3.90 -6.17
CA GLU A 31 -1.56 2.93 -5.08
C GLU A 31 -1.84 1.54 -5.65
N TYR A 32 -1.16 0.50 -5.16
CA TYR A 32 -1.38 -0.89 -5.57
C TYR A 32 -1.66 -1.79 -4.36
N GLY A 33 -2.77 -2.53 -4.39
CA GLY A 33 -3.18 -3.41 -3.29
C GLY A 33 -3.55 -2.68 -2.00
N CYS A 34 -3.98 -1.41 -2.09
CA CYS A 34 -4.16 -0.52 -0.94
C CYS A 34 -5.46 -0.74 -0.15
N GLY A 35 -6.38 -1.55 -0.64
CA GLY A 35 -7.73 -1.69 -0.09
C GLY A 35 -8.46 -0.34 0.04
N PRO A 36 -9.37 -0.18 1.02
CA PRO A 36 -10.13 1.05 1.25
C PRO A 36 -9.29 2.13 1.96
N SER A 37 -8.18 2.55 1.33
CA SER A 37 -7.32 3.66 1.74
C SER A 37 -7.98 5.01 1.48
N ALA A 38 -7.77 5.98 2.37
CA ALA A 38 -8.29 7.35 2.19
C ALA A 38 -7.42 8.20 1.26
N VAL A 39 -6.20 7.74 0.94
CA VAL A 39 -5.15 8.53 0.27
C VAL A 39 -5.66 9.13 -1.03
N ASN A 40 -6.20 8.33 -1.95
CA ASN A 40 -6.75 8.84 -3.21
C ASN A 40 -7.84 9.91 -3.01
N ALA A 41 -8.79 9.65 -2.11
CA ALA A 41 -9.88 10.58 -1.84
C ALA A 41 -9.35 11.90 -1.24
N GLN A 42 -8.34 11.85 -0.38
CA GLN A 42 -7.70 13.04 0.19
C GLN A 42 -6.90 13.82 -0.87
N GLN A 43 -6.10 13.12 -1.68
CA GLN A 43 -5.32 13.72 -2.76
C GLN A 43 -6.20 14.40 -3.80
N PHE A 44 -7.33 13.78 -4.14
CA PHE A 44 -8.31 14.37 -5.05
C PHE A 44 -8.90 15.68 -4.51
N GLN A 45 -9.16 15.78 -3.20
CA GLN A 45 -9.64 17.02 -2.57
C GLN A 45 -8.62 18.16 -2.68
N GLU A 46 -7.33 17.84 -2.76
CA GLU A 46 -6.23 18.78 -2.94
C GLU A 46 -5.85 18.98 -4.42
N ALA A 47 -6.67 18.45 -5.35
CA ALA A 47 -6.45 18.49 -6.80
C ALA A 47 -5.16 17.81 -7.27
N HIS A 48 -4.67 16.83 -6.51
CA HIS A 48 -3.53 15.99 -6.87
C HIS A 48 -3.97 14.74 -7.65
N GLN A 49 -3.03 14.16 -8.42
CA GLN A 49 -3.31 13.02 -9.29
C GLN A 49 -2.95 11.71 -8.58
N ALA A 50 -3.98 11.02 -8.09
CA ALA A 50 -3.86 9.70 -7.48
C ALA A 50 -4.78 8.68 -8.16
N VAL A 51 -4.26 7.48 -8.40
CA VAL A 51 -5.02 6.33 -8.90
C VAL A 51 -4.75 5.15 -7.98
N SER A 52 -5.80 4.43 -7.59
CA SER A 52 -5.67 3.26 -6.71
C SER A 52 -6.11 2.01 -7.46
N CYS A 53 -5.24 1.03 -7.53
CA CYS A 53 -5.44 -0.25 -8.17
C CYS A 53 -5.51 -1.34 -7.11
N ASP A 54 -6.63 -2.05 -7.03
CA ASP A 54 -6.79 -3.13 -6.06
C ASP A 54 -7.70 -4.23 -6.63
N PRO A 55 -7.37 -5.52 -6.42
CA PRO A 55 -8.26 -6.60 -6.83
C PRO A 55 -9.68 -6.50 -6.26
N LEU A 56 -9.83 -5.93 -5.06
CA LEU A 56 -11.13 -5.72 -4.40
C LEU A 56 -12.00 -4.67 -5.10
N PHE A 57 -11.44 -3.80 -5.94
CA PHE A 57 -12.22 -2.75 -6.58
C PHE A 57 -13.08 -3.26 -7.75
N VAL A 58 -13.07 -4.55 -8.04
CA VAL A 58 -14.09 -5.18 -8.89
C VAL A 58 -15.45 -5.24 -8.19
N LEU A 59 -15.47 -5.24 -6.86
CA LEU A 59 -16.68 -5.34 -6.05
C LEU A 59 -17.51 -4.06 -6.10
N ASP A 60 -18.81 -4.19 -5.83
CA ASP A 60 -19.66 -3.05 -5.51
C ASP A 60 -19.37 -2.51 -4.10
N LYS A 61 -19.85 -1.30 -3.83
CA LYS A 61 -19.62 -0.58 -2.57
C LYS A 61 -20.12 -1.34 -1.35
N ASP A 62 -21.32 -1.91 -1.40
CA ASP A 62 -21.94 -2.56 -0.24
C ASP A 62 -21.22 -3.86 0.10
N THR A 63 -20.83 -4.64 -0.91
CA THR A 63 -20.04 -5.86 -0.76
C THR A 63 -18.65 -5.55 -0.21
N LEU A 64 -17.95 -4.56 -0.77
CA LEU A 64 -16.63 -4.15 -0.31
C LEU A 64 -16.68 -3.61 1.12
N SER A 65 -17.68 -2.77 1.43
CA SER A 65 -17.90 -2.20 2.76
C SER A 65 -18.13 -3.27 3.81
N SER A 66 -19.02 -4.24 3.52
CA SER A 66 -19.31 -5.35 4.43
C SER A 66 -18.05 -6.17 4.76
N LYS A 67 -17.23 -6.49 3.74
CA LYS A 67 -15.95 -7.19 3.94
C LYS A 67 -14.97 -6.35 4.76
N ALA A 68 -14.85 -5.06 4.43
CA ALA A 68 -13.92 -4.16 5.08
C ALA A 68 -14.26 -3.97 6.57
N VAL A 69 -15.53 -3.84 6.92
CA VAL A 69 -15.98 -3.75 8.33
C VAL A 69 -15.62 -5.01 9.12
N MET A 70 -15.83 -6.19 8.54
CA MET A 70 -15.50 -7.46 9.20
C MET A 70 -13.99 -7.61 9.42
N ILE A 71 -13.19 -7.32 8.40
CA ILE A 71 -11.73 -7.41 8.48
C ILE A 71 -11.18 -6.38 9.48
N PHE A 72 -11.68 -5.14 9.42
CA PHE A 72 -11.32 -4.09 10.36
C PHE A 72 -11.61 -4.49 11.81
N ALA A 73 -12.77 -5.06 12.10
CA ALA A 73 -13.11 -5.50 13.45
C ALA A 73 -12.13 -6.57 13.98
N GLN A 74 -11.77 -7.54 13.14
CA GLN A 74 -10.82 -8.60 13.50
C GLN A 74 -9.43 -8.04 13.79
N MET A 75 -8.94 -7.14 12.94
CA MET A 75 -7.66 -6.45 13.14
C MET A 75 -7.67 -5.59 14.41
N ALA A 76 -8.77 -4.87 14.67
CA ALA A 76 -8.90 -4.07 15.89
C ALA A 76 -8.84 -4.94 17.15
N ASP A 77 -9.44 -6.13 17.13
CA ASP A 77 -9.37 -7.08 18.24
C ASP A 77 -7.96 -7.68 18.39
N GLU A 78 -7.26 -7.96 17.30
CA GLU A 78 -5.85 -8.39 17.32
C GLU A 78 -4.96 -7.32 17.97
N VAL A 79 -5.04 -6.07 17.51
CA VAL A 79 -4.28 -4.94 18.06
C VAL A 79 -4.61 -4.74 19.56
N ARG A 80 -5.86 -4.95 19.98
CA ARG A 80 -6.25 -4.88 21.41
C ARG A 80 -5.64 -5.99 22.25
N ARG A 81 -5.45 -7.20 21.70
CA ARG A 81 -4.83 -8.32 22.43
C ARG A 81 -3.32 -8.17 22.54
N GLU A 82 -2.69 -7.63 21.50
CA GLU A 82 -1.24 -7.57 21.32
C GLU A 82 -0.70 -6.15 21.46
N GLN A 83 -1.32 -5.32 22.31
CA GLN A 83 -1.00 -3.89 22.45
C GLN A 83 0.48 -3.61 22.73
N ASP A 84 1.19 -4.54 23.38
CA ASP A 84 2.61 -4.43 23.66
C ASP A 84 3.48 -4.47 22.41
N GLN A 85 2.96 -4.91 21.26
CA GLN A 85 3.66 -4.92 19.98
C GLN A 85 3.50 -3.61 19.19
N PHE A 86 2.66 -2.70 19.66
CA PHE A 86 2.30 -1.48 18.94
C PHE A 86 2.68 -0.22 19.70
N ASP A 87 3.04 0.83 18.97
CA ASP A 87 3.20 2.19 19.50
C ASP A 87 2.03 3.08 19.07
N PHE A 88 1.23 3.50 20.04
CA PHE A 88 0.07 4.36 19.84
C PHE A 88 0.35 5.83 20.15
N SER A 89 1.57 6.19 20.56
CA SER A 89 1.93 7.54 21.02
C SER A 89 1.56 8.61 20.01
N ARG A 90 1.88 8.35 18.73
CA ARG A 90 1.55 9.21 17.59
C ARG A 90 0.05 9.49 17.45
N ALA A 91 -0.77 8.45 17.63
CA ALA A 91 -2.21 8.56 17.49
C ALA A 91 -2.87 9.20 18.71
N GLY A 92 -2.17 9.31 19.84
CA GLY A 92 -2.77 9.69 21.13
C GLY A 92 -3.50 8.54 21.82
N GLY A 93 -3.16 7.28 21.47
CA GLY A 93 -3.73 6.07 22.06
C GLY A 93 -4.51 5.19 21.07
N LEU A 94 -4.77 3.94 21.47
CA LEU A 94 -5.39 2.91 20.63
C LEU A 94 -6.77 3.33 20.11
N GLU A 95 -7.65 3.85 20.96
CA GLU A 95 -9.01 4.22 20.50
C GLU A 95 -8.99 5.38 19.51
N GLN A 96 -8.05 6.33 19.66
CA GLN A 96 -7.87 7.42 18.69
C GLN A 96 -7.28 6.91 17.38
N LEU A 97 -6.34 5.94 17.41
CA LEU A 97 -5.90 5.22 16.22
C LEU A 97 -7.10 4.61 15.51
N LEU A 98 -7.89 3.77 16.18
CA LEU A 98 -9.03 3.08 15.58
C LEU A 98 -10.07 4.05 15.01
N GLU A 99 -10.29 5.20 15.65
CA GLU A 99 -11.18 6.23 15.14
C GLU A 99 -10.62 6.91 13.89
N ASN A 100 -9.33 7.24 13.86
CA ASN A 100 -8.67 7.79 12.66
C ASN A 100 -8.81 6.83 11.47
N ARG A 101 -8.63 5.54 11.71
CA ARG A 101 -8.75 4.47 10.70
C ARG A 101 -10.16 4.32 10.17
N ARG A 102 -11.16 4.30 11.05
CA ARG A 102 -12.57 4.32 10.67
C ARG A 102 -12.90 5.56 9.83
N ASN A 103 -12.38 6.73 10.19
CA ASN A 103 -12.61 7.95 9.44
C ASN A 103 -11.93 7.92 8.06
N GLY A 104 -10.74 7.32 7.95
CA GLY A 104 -10.12 7.04 6.65
C GLY A 104 -11.00 6.17 5.76
N MET A 105 -11.49 5.04 6.28
CA MET A 105 -12.41 4.17 5.54
C MET A 105 -13.72 4.88 5.15
N LYS A 106 -14.30 5.68 6.03
CA LYS A 106 -15.51 6.48 5.73
C LYS A 106 -15.25 7.42 4.55
N LYS A 107 -14.10 8.11 4.52
CA LYS A 107 -13.72 9.00 3.40
C LYS A 107 -13.60 8.22 2.09
N PHE A 108 -12.94 7.06 2.11
CA PHE A 108 -12.87 6.18 0.94
C PHE A 108 -14.27 5.80 0.43
N PHE A 109 -15.15 5.25 1.28
CA PHE A 109 -16.46 4.78 0.83
C PHE A 109 -17.42 5.91 0.42
N ALA A 110 -17.23 7.12 0.93
CA ALA A 110 -17.95 8.30 0.48
C ALA A 110 -17.57 8.69 -0.95
N ASP A 111 -16.33 8.43 -1.37
CA ASP A 111 -15.78 8.78 -2.67
C ASP A 111 -15.82 7.63 -3.70
N TYR A 112 -15.80 6.37 -3.24
CA TYR A 112 -15.53 5.17 -4.05
C TYR A 112 -16.32 5.07 -5.36
N GLU A 113 -17.66 5.19 -5.33
CA GLU A 113 -18.50 5.03 -6.53
C GLU A 113 -18.23 6.12 -7.57
N ARG A 114 -18.04 7.36 -7.10
CA ARG A 114 -17.70 8.49 -7.95
C ARG A 114 -16.30 8.32 -8.52
N GLY A 115 -15.31 8.08 -7.66
CA GLY A 115 -13.93 7.89 -8.08
C GLY A 115 -13.74 6.72 -9.02
N LYS A 116 -14.51 5.64 -8.88
CA LYS A 116 -14.49 4.48 -9.78
C LYS A 116 -15.02 4.87 -11.17
N THR A 117 -16.08 5.66 -11.22
CA THR A 117 -16.62 6.21 -12.48
C THR A 117 -15.65 7.19 -13.15
N GLU A 118 -14.90 7.95 -12.35
CA GLU A 118 -13.85 8.88 -12.81
C GLU A 118 -12.53 8.17 -13.17
N GLY A 119 -12.44 6.85 -13.00
CA GLY A 119 -11.24 6.06 -13.28
C GLY A 119 -10.12 6.14 -12.22
N ARG A 120 -10.39 6.73 -11.06
CA ARG A 120 -9.44 6.82 -9.94
C ARG A 120 -9.31 5.52 -9.14
N TYR A 121 -10.35 4.67 -9.16
CA TYR A 121 -10.32 3.33 -8.54
C TYR A 121 -10.42 2.26 -9.61
N TYR A 122 -9.35 1.48 -9.79
CA TYR A 122 -9.25 0.42 -10.81
C TYR A 122 -9.22 -0.98 -10.18
N GLY A 123 -10.11 -1.86 -10.65
CA GLY A 123 -10.14 -3.27 -10.26
C GLY A 123 -9.06 -4.06 -10.99
N ALA A 124 -7.91 -4.28 -10.34
CA ALA A 124 -6.80 -5.04 -10.91
C ALA A 124 -7.07 -6.55 -10.85
N ALA A 125 -7.67 -7.11 -11.91
CA ALA A 125 -7.97 -8.54 -12.01
C ALA A 125 -6.71 -9.42 -12.20
N ASP A 126 -5.65 -8.83 -12.76
CA ASP A 126 -4.31 -9.41 -12.83
C ASP A 126 -3.28 -8.30 -12.58
N TYR A 127 -1.99 -8.65 -12.66
CA TYR A 127 -0.93 -7.69 -12.35
C TYR A 127 -0.79 -6.57 -13.41
N HIS A 128 -1.21 -6.76 -14.67
CA HIS A 128 -1.07 -5.77 -15.73
C HIS A 128 -2.01 -4.57 -15.52
N LEU A 129 -1.42 -3.38 -15.65
CA LEU A 129 -2.10 -2.12 -15.43
C LEU A 129 -2.36 -1.41 -16.76
N PRO A 130 -3.54 -0.79 -16.95
CA PRO A 130 -3.95 -0.19 -18.21
C PRO A 130 -3.31 1.19 -18.45
N TYR A 131 -2.09 1.40 -17.94
CA TYR A 131 -1.39 2.68 -18.02
C TYR A 131 -0.14 2.56 -18.89
N PRO A 132 0.18 3.59 -19.69
CA PRO A 132 1.46 3.68 -20.39
C PRO A 132 2.66 3.69 -19.43
N ASP A 133 3.84 3.43 -19.99
CA ASP A 133 5.10 3.51 -19.25
C ASP A 133 5.29 4.91 -18.65
N PHE A 134 5.83 4.98 -17.43
CA PHE A 134 6.15 6.23 -16.71
C PHE A 134 4.98 7.24 -16.57
N SER A 135 3.74 6.72 -16.53
CA SER A 135 2.53 7.51 -16.25
C SER A 135 2.51 8.11 -14.85
N PHE A 136 3.24 7.51 -13.91
CA PHE A 136 3.30 7.92 -12.51
C PHE A 136 4.73 8.23 -12.09
N ASP A 137 4.86 9.06 -11.05
CA ASP A 137 6.14 9.34 -10.42
C ASP A 137 6.42 8.30 -9.34
N PHE A 138 5.40 7.92 -8.55
CA PHE A 138 5.48 6.86 -7.55
C PHE A 138 4.41 5.79 -7.72
N ALA A 139 4.80 4.53 -7.57
CA ALA A 139 3.90 3.42 -7.28
C ALA A 139 4.10 2.95 -5.84
N LEU A 140 3.05 3.00 -5.02
CA LEU A 140 3.08 2.74 -3.59
C LEU A 140 2.25 1.50 -3.27
N SER A 141 2.82 0.54 -2.55
CA SER A 141 2.13 -0.67 -2.10
C SER A 141 2.26 -0.81 -0.60
N ALA A 142 1.19 -0.49 0.14
CA ALA A 142 1.12 -0.60 1.59
C ALA A 142 0.41 -1.91 2.00
N ASN A 143 1.07 -2.73 2.81
CA ASN A 143 0.51 -3.93 3.45
C ASN A 143 -0.09 -4.98 2.51
N TYR A 144 0.38 -5.04 1.25
CA TYR A 144 -0.09 -6.00 0.25
C TYR A 144 1.00 -6.98 -0.19
N LEU A 145 2.09 -6.49 -0.80
CA LEU A 145 3.24 -7.33 -1.13
C LEU A 145 3.94 -7.80 0.15
N PHE A 146 4.51 -9.00 0.11
CA PHE A 146 5.17 -9.69 1.23
C PHE A 146 4.22 -10.07 2.39
N ALA A 147 2.91 -9.91 2.24
CA ALA A 147 1.91 -10.19 3.26
C ALA A 147 1.59 -11.69 3.46
N ASP A 148 2.28 -12.58 2.73
CA ASP A 148 2.14 -14.05 2.82
C ASP A 148 0.69 -14.52 2.60
N LEU A 149 0.05 -13.95 1.58
CA LEU A 149 -1.23 -14.45 1.07
C LEU A 149 -0.99 -15.73 0.26
N GLU A 150 -1.97 -16.64 0.22
CA GLU A 150 -1.80 -17.96 -0.41
C GLU A 150 -1.32 -17.91 -1.87
N GLU A 151 -1.71 -16.88 -2.63
CA GLU A 151 -1.29 -16.68 -4.01
C GLU A 151 0.11 -16.07 -4.20
N GLN A 152 0.73 -15.56 -3.12
CA GLN A 152 1.98 -14.82 -3.20
C GLN A 152 3.19 -15.75 -3.28
N THR A 153 3.81 -15.77 -4.46
CA THR A 153 5.07 -16.47 -4.72
C THR A 153 6.16 -15.47 -5.09
N VAL A 154 7.45 -15.86 -5.08
CA VAL A 154 8.54 -15.00 -5.59
C VAL A 154 8.22 -14.47 -6.99
N LYS A 155 7.71 -15.34 -7.88
CA LYS A 155 7.33 -14.96 -9.25
C LYS A 155 6.21 -13.93 -9.29
N PHE A 156 5.21 -14.05 -8.41
CA PHE A 156 4.14 -13.06 -8.27
C PHE A 156 4.71 -11.68 -7.92
N HIS A 157 5.53 -11.60 -6.87
CA HIS A 157 6.13 -10.35 -6.43
C HIS A 157 6.96 -9.70 -7.53
N VAL A 158 7.86 -10.47 -8.18
CA VAL A 158 8.69 -9.94 -9.28
C VAL A 158 7.82 -9.42 -10.43
N ASN A 159 6.77 -10.13 -10.82
CA ASN A 159 5.89 -9.69 -11.91
C ASN A 159 5.13 -8.40 -11.57
N VAL A 160 4.58 -8.31 -10.35
CA VAL A 160 3.89 -7.10 -9.89
C VAL A 160 4.86 -5.93 -9.83
N ILE A 161 6.03 -6.11 -9.21
CA ILE A 161 7.03 -5.03 -9.07
C ILE A 161 7.52 -4.57 -10.43
N ARG A 162 7.73 -5.49 -11.38
CA ARG A 162 8.10 -5.15 -12.76
C ARG A 162 7.05 -4.28 -13.42
N GLU A 163 5.78 -4.63 -13.28
CA GLU A 163 4.69 -3.85 -13.85
C GLU A 163 4.54 -2.48 -13.18
N LEU A 164 4.69 -2.40 -11.86
CA LEU A 164 4.72 -1.13 -11.13
C LEU A 164 5.90 -0.25 -11.58
N ALA A 165 7.08 -0.83 -11.79
CA ALA A 165 8.25 -0.13 -12.27
C ALA A 165 8.18 0.24 -13.77
N ARG A 166 7.29 -0.40 -14.53
CA ARG A 166 6.96 0.00 -15.90
C ARG A 166 6.15 1.29 -15.89
N VAL A 167 5.09 1.36 -15.08
CA VAL A 167 4.16 2.49 -15.07
C VAL A 167 4.61 3.67 -14.20
N ALA A 168 5.52 3.46 -13.25
CA ALA A 168 6.03 4.49 -12.34
C ALA A 168 7.55 4.62 -12.38
N LYS A 169 8.07 5.83 -12.14
CA LYS A 169 9.52 6.08 -12.05
C LYS A 169 10.17 5.35 -10.86
N GLU A 170 9.45 5.28 -9.73
CA GLU A 170 9.91 4.62 -8.52
C GLU A 170 8.77 3.85 -7.85
N VAL A 171 9.04 2.62 -7.44
CA VAL A 171 8.14 1.76 -6.67
C VAL A 171 8.60 1.77 -5.21
N ARG A 172 7.68 1.98 -4.27
CA ARG A 172 7.93 1.86 -2.83
C ARG A 172 6.95 0.87 -2.20
N ILE A 173 7.49 -0.06 -1.42
CA ILE A 173 6.74 -1.19 -0.87
C ILE A 173 7.00 -1.25 0.63
N PHE A 174 5.94 -1.26 1.41
CA PHE A 174 6.01 -1.29 2.87
C PHE A 174 4.85 -2.13 3.43
N PRO A 175 5.05 -2.91 4.51
CA PRO A 175 6.33 -3.28 5.12
C PRO A 175 7.00 -4.42 4.34
N LEU A 176 8.15 -4.90 4.82
CA LEU A 176 8.89 -6.03 4.23
C LEU A 176 8.84 -7.32 5.07
N ASN A 177 7.85 -7.39 5.96
CA ASN A 177 7.72 -8.49 6.91
C ASN A 177 6.55 -9.40 6.56
N ASP A 178 6.68 -10.66 6.99
CA ASP A 178 5.63 -11.66 6.97
C ASP A 178 4.61 -11.46 8.12
N ILE A 179 3.72 -12.44 8.25
CA ILE A 179 2.63 -12.44 9.23
C ILE A 179 3.09 -12.56 10.68
N GLU A 180 4.29 -13.08 10.92
CA GLU A 180 4.89 -13.21 12.25
C GLU A 180 5.71 -11.97 12.62
N GLY A 181 5.72 -10.95 11.74
CA GLY A 181 6.52 -9.75 11.90
C GLY A 181 8.01 -9.99 11.66
N LYS A 182 8.39 -11.11 11.05
CA LYS A 182 9.77 -11.38 10.62
C LYS A 182 9.96 -10.90 9.19
N THR A 183 11.19 -10.63 8.77
CA THR A 183 11.46 -10.34 7.37
C THR A 183 10.94 -11.45 6.47
N SER A 184 10.17 -11.09 5.45
CA SER A 184 9.54 -12.05 4.53
C SER A 184 10.59 -12.93 3.85
N GLU A 185 10.35 -14.24 3.80
CA GLU A 185 11.22 -15.18 3.09
C GLU A 185 11.31 -14.91 1.58
N PHE A 186 10.33 -14.19 1.02
CA PHE A 186 10.33 -13.80 -0.39
C PHE A 186 11.26 -12.63 -0.68
N LEU A 187 11.60 -11.80 0.31
CA LEU A 187 12.34 -10.55 0.08
C LEU A 187 13.69 -10.79 -0.59
N GLY A 188 14.50 -11.68 -0.03
CA GLY A 188 15.84 -12.00 -0.57
C GLY A 188 15.79 -12.50 -2.03
N PRO A 189 14.99 -13.53 -2.34
CA PRO A 189 14.80 -14.00 -3.71
C PRO A 189 14.28 -12.93 -4.67
N VAL A 190 13.34 -12.09 -4.24
CA VAL A 190 12.79 -11.00 -5.08
C VAL A 190 13.85 -9.96 -5.41
N LEU A 191 14.64 -9.53 -4.42
CA LEU A 191 15.75 -8.59 -4.63
C LEU A 191 16.77 -9.14 -5.62
N LEU A 192 17.14 -10.41 -5.48
CA LEU A 192 18.10 -11.06 -6.35
C LEU A 192 17.62 -11.08 -7.81
N GLU A 193 16.36 -11.43 -8.05
CA GLU A 193 15.80 -11.45 -9.41
C GLU A 193 15.69 -10.05 -10.02
N LEU A 194 15.21 -9.05 -9.25
CA LEU A 194 15.17 -7.66 -9.70
C LEU A 194 16.57 -7.12 -10.06
N GLN A 195 17.58 -7.41 -9.24
CA GLN A 195 18.96 -7.01 -9.51
C GLN A 195 19.55 -7.69 -10.75
N LYS A 196 19.27 -8.98 -10.98
CA LYS A 196 19.67 -9.69 -12.21
C LYS A 196 19.04 -9.07 -13.46
N GLU A 197 17.82 -8.56 -13.33
CA GLU A 197 17.11 -7.83 -14.39
C GLU A 197 17.59 -6.36 -14.53
N GLY A 198 18.54 -5.93 -13.70
CA GLY A 198 19.16 -4.61 -13.78
C GLY A 198 18.43 -3.50 -13.02
N TYR A 199 17.36 -3.80 -12.27
CA TYR A 199 16.68 -2.79 -11.45
C TYR A 199 17.58 -2.27 -10.33
N GLY A 200 17.47 -0.97 -10.04
CA GLY A 200 17.96 -0.42 -8.79
C GLY A 200 17.04 -0.84 -7.65
N VAL A 201 17.61 -1.36 -6.56
CA VAL A 201 16.88 -1.75 -5.36
C VAL A 201 17.56 -1.20 -4.12
N GLU A 202 16.78 -0.73 -3.16
CA GLU A 202 17.27 -0.24 -1.87
C GLU A 202 16.26 -0.61 -0.78
N ILE A 203 16.75 -1.19 0.33
CA ILE A 203 15.97 -1.26 1.56
C ILE A 203 16.30 -0.02 2.38
N ARG A 204 15.27 0.71 2.79
CA ARG A 204 15.42 1.95 3.54
C ARG A 204 14.56 1.92 4.80
N GLU A 205 15.17 2.28 5.92
CA GLU A 205 14.44 2.50 7.18
C GLU A 205 13.51 3.72 7.04
N VAL A 206 12.37 3.65 7.70
CA VAL A 206 11.33 4.69 7.65
C VAL A 206 10.82 5.03 9.05
N GLU A 207 10.32 6.25 9.20
CA GLU A 207 9.84 6.80 10.49
C GLU A 207 8.50 6.21 10.94
N TYR A 208 7.84 5.41 10.09
CA TYR A 208 6.59 4.76 10.47
C TYR A 208 6.86 3.63 11.46
N HIS A 209 6.30 3.72 12.66
CA HIS A 209 6.54 2.75 13.74
C HIS A 209 5.27 2.37 14.49
N LEU A 210 4.17 2.08 13.78
CA LEU A 210 2.95 1.60 14.45
C LEU A 210 3.17 0.20 15.06
N HIS A 211 3.71 -0.74 14.30
CA HIS A 211 4.10 -2.06 14.79
C HIS A 211 5.62 -2.14 14.89
N LYS A 212 6.15 -2.69 15.98
CA LYS A 212 7.60 -2.65 16.30
C LYS A 212 8.51 -3.25 15.23
N SER A 213 8.03 -4.20 14.45
CA SER A 213 8.82 -4.81 13.38
C SER A 213 8.73 -4.07 12.05
N GLU A 214 7.72 -3.23 11.84
CA GLU A 214 7.46 -2.57 10.56
C GLU A 214 8.24 -1.25 10.50
N ASN A 215 9.50 -1.31 10.08
CA ASN A 215 10.41 -0.15 10.11
C ASN A 215 11.17 0.10 8.81
N ALA A 216 10.93 -0.69 7.75
CA ALA A 216 11.65 -0.55 6.50
C ALA A 216 10.75 -0.73 5.28
N MET A 217 11.09 0.00 4.22
CA MET A 217 10.48 -0.13 2.90
C MET A 217 11.50 -0.61 1.87
N LEU A 218 11.01 -1.21 0.80
CA LEU A 218 11.78 -1.50 -0.41
C LEU A 218 11.48 -0.41 -1.45
N ARG A 219 12.55 0.22 -1.96
CA ARG A 219 12.52 1.09 -3.13
C ARG A 219 13.03 0.32 -4.34
N VAL A 220 12.33 0.42 -5.46
CA VAL A 220 12.73 -0.15 -6.75
C VAL A 220 12.59 0.90 -7.82
N TRP A 221 13.57 1.06 -8.70
CA TRP A 221 13.46 1.93 -9.86
C TRP A 221 14.04 1.25 -11.09
N ALA A 222 13.40 1.49 -12.24
CA ALA A 222 13.92 1.05 -13.52
C ALA A 222 15.33 1.63 -13.76
N GLN A 223 16.13 1.00 -14.61
CA GLN A 223 17.45 1.53 -14.94
C GLN A 223 17.37 3.00 -15.36
N LYS A 224 18.30 3.80 -14.84
CA LYS A 224 18.67 5.08 -15.45
C LYS A 224 18.81 4.86 -16.95
N CYS A 225 18.16 5.72 -17.75
CA CYS A 225 18.46 5.85 -19.16
C CYS A 225 19.97 5.78 -19.37
N ASP A 226 20.40 4.90 -20.28
CA ASP A 226 21.70 4.98 -20.93
C ASP A 226 21.89 6.43 -21.40
N ILE A 227 22.94 7.07 -20.89
CA ILE A 227 23.40 8.40 -21.34
C ILE A 227 23.97 8.25 -22.75
#